data_AF-A0A2U1FJA2-F1
#
_entry.id   AF-A0A2U1FJA2-F1
#
_cell.length_a   1.000
_cell.length_b   1.000
_cell.length_c   1.000
_cell.angle_alpha   90.00
_cell.angle_beta   90.00
_cell.angle_gamma   90.00
#
_symmetry.space_group_name_H-M   'P 1'
#
loop_
_entity.id
_entity.type
_entity.pdbx_description
1 polymer ?
#
loop_
_entity_poly.entity_id
_entity_poly.type
_entity_poly.pdbx_seq_one_letter_code
_entity_poly.pdbx_strand_id
1 'polypeptide(L)'
;MSLERRTNTEELFLKIARLIEESRARIATSINLAEVYTKYHIGQYIFEEELRGEERAQYGKHVLQSLSAKLTERFGIGWSYSNLRQIRQFYLAYSNLTATGCQIEDSTPNFSLSWSHYLLLMRVDNLDARRFYEIECTQQQWSKRQLSRQIGSSLYERLALSRDKEGVMRLAQEGQS
;
A
#
# COMPACT_ATOMS: atom_id res chain seq x y z
N MET A 1 -25.10 7.54 -46.26
CA MET A 1 -24.12 8.65 -46.10
C MET A 1 -24.18 9.39 -44.76
N SER A 2 -25.35 9.62 -44.15
CA SER A 2 -25.45 10.32 -42.84
C SER A 2 -25.23 9.41 -41.61
N LEU A 3 -25.47 8.10 -41.74
CA LEU A 3 -25.29 7.13 -40.65
C LEU A 3 -23.82 6.68 -40.50
N GLU A 4 -23.11 6.41 -41.61
CA GLU A 4 -21.68 6.03 -41.62
C GLU A 4 -20.73 7.11 -41.09
N ARG A 5 -21.07 8.40 -41.23
CA ARG A 5 -20.25 9.49 -40.65
C ARG A 5 -20.43 9.63 -39.14
N ARG A 6 -21.62 9.29 -38.61
CA ARG A 6 -21.89 9.28 -37.17
C ARG A 6 -21.15 8.15 -36.46
N THR A 7 -21.16 6.95 -37.05
CA THR A 7 -20.43 5.79 -36.49
C THR A 7 -18.92 6.02 -36.43
N ASN A 8 -18.33 6.68 -37.43
CA ASN A 8 -16.90 7.01 -37.44
C ASN A 8 -16.52 8.04 -36.34
N THR A 9 -17.39 9.02 -36.08
CA THR A 9 -17.16 10.00 -35.01
C THR A 9 -17.27 9.36 -33.63
N GLU A 10 -18.23 8.46 -33.42
CA GLU A 10 -18.38 7.70 -32.17
C GLU A 10 -17.20 6.74 -31.94
N GLU A 11 -16.73 6.04 -32.97
CA GLU A 11 -15.57 5.16 -32.87
C GLU A 11 -14.28 5.96 -32.56
N LEU A 12 -14.09 7.10 -33.22
CA LEU A 12 -12.98 8.01 -32.93
C LEU A 12 -13.06 8.55 -31.50
N PHE A 13 -14.26 8.94 -31.05
CA PHE A 13 -14.49 9.38 -29.67
C PHE A 13 -14.11 8.28 -28.67
N LEU A 14 -14.58 7.04 -28.86
CA LEU A 14 -14.26 5.92 -27.97
C LEU A 14 -12.75 5.63 -27.93
N LYS A 15 -12.07 5.69 -29.07
CA LYS A 15 -10.60 5.55 -29.15
C LYS A 15 -9.87 6.64 -28.37
N ILE A 16 -10.26 7.90 -28.53
CA ILE A 16 -9.66 9.03 -27.82
C ILE A 16 -9.99 8.98 -26.33
N ALA A 17 -11.23 8.69 -25.96
CA ALA A 17 -11.66 8.58 -24.56
C ALA A 17 -10.85 7.50 -23.83
N ARG A 18 -10.71 6.32 -24.44
CA ARG A 18 -9.89 5.22 -23.91
C ARG A 18 -8.43 5.64 -23.72
N LEU A 19 -7.83 6.34 -24.69
CA LEU A 19 -6.46 6.84 -24.57
C LEU A 19 -6.30 7.82 -23.39
N ILE A 20 -7.26 8.72 -23.19
CA ILE A 20 -7.27 9.66 -22.07
C ILE A 20 -7.41 8.93 -20.74
N GLU A 21 -8.31 7.95 -20.66
CA GLU A 21 -8.54 7.14 -19.46
C GLU A 21 -7.30 6.31 -19.10
N GLU A 22 -6.69 5.64 -20.07
CA GLU A 22 -5.45 4.88 -19.88
C GLU A 22 -4.29 5.78 -19.43
N SER A 23 -4.16 6.98 -20.01
CA SER A 23 -3.14 7.95 -19.61
C SER A 23 -3.33 8.42 -18.17
N ARG A 24 -4.57 8.80 -17.81
CA ARG A 24 -4.92 9.20 -16.43
C ARG A 24 -4.67 8.08 -15.43
N ALA A 25 -4.99 6.84 -15.77
CA ALA A 25 -4.74 5.69 -14.92
C ALA A 25 -3.24 5.48 -14.66
N ARG A 26 -2.39 5.56 -15.70
CA ARG A 26 -0.93 5.44 -15.55
C ARG A 26 -0.34 6.54 -14.66
N ILE A 27 -0.78 7.78 -14.85
CA ILE A 27 -0.35 8.91 -14.01
C ILE A 27 -0.75 8.67 -12.55
N ALA A 28 -2.00 8.28 -12.30
CA ALA A 28 -2.49 7.99 -10.96
C ALA A 28 -1.68 6.87 -10.29
N THR A 29 -1.37 5.78 -11.00
CA THR A 29 -0.54 4.69 -10.48
C THR A 29 0.88 5.17 -10.15
N SER A 30 1.51 5.95 -11.03
CA SER A 30 2.85 6.50 -10.77
C SER A 30 2.89 7.39 -9.53
N ILE A 31 1.88 8.26 -9.35
CA ILE A 31 1.74 9.09 -8.14
C ILE A 31 1.54 8.23 -6.90
N ASN A 32 0.66 7.22 -6.97
CA ASN A 32 0.40 6.32 -5.86
C ASN A 32 1.69 5.61 -5.41
N LEU A 33 2.47 5.08 -6.35
CA LEU A 33 3.73 4.41 -6.04
C LEU A 33 4.75 5.37 -5.43
N ALA A 34 4.95 6.54 -6.04
CA ALA A 34 5.84 7.56 -5.50
C ALA A 34 5.46 7.94 -4.06
N GLU A 35 4.15 8.06 -3.77
CA GLU A 35 3.65 8.31 -2.42
C GLU A 35 4.00 7.18 -1.44
N VAL A 36 3.81 5.92 -1.84
CA VAL A 36 4.11 4.77 -0.97
C VAL A 36 5.60 4.66 -0.67
N TYR A 37 6.47 4.76 -1.69
CA TYR A 37 7.92 4.73 -1.48
C TYR A 37 8.39 5.90 -0.61
N THR A 38 7.87 7.11 -0.83
CA THR A 38 8.18 8.28 0.02
C THR A 38 7.82 7.99 1.47
N LYS A 39 6.63 7.45 1.73
CA LYS A 39 6.21 7.10 3.09
C LYS A 39 7.06 5.97 3.68
N TYR A 40 7.43 4.98 2.89
CA TYR A 40 8.33 3.92 3.35
C TYR A 40 9.66 4.49 3.87
N HIS A 41 10.31 5.36 3.09
CA HIS A 41 11.57 5.99 3.49
C HIS A 41 11.41 6.94 4.68
N ILE A 42 10.31 7.69 4.77
CA ILE A 42 10.03 8.50 5.96
C ILE A 42 9.90 7.60 7.20
N GLY A 43 9.24 6.46 7.08
CA GLY A 43 9.14 5.49 8.18
C GLY A 43 10.50 4.91 8.57
N GLN A 44 11.38 4.65 7.59
CA GLN A 44 12.76 4.25 7.82
C GLN A 44 13.53 5.32 8.60
N TYR A 45 13.49 6.59 8.18
CA TYR A 45 14.17 7.68 8.87
C TYR A 45 13.66 7.89 10.29
N ILE A 46 12.35 7.77 10.51
CA ILE A 46 11.77 7.82 11.86
C ILE A 46 12.31 6.68 12.73
N PHE A 47 12.35 5.45 12.20
CA PHE A 47 12.83 4.29 12.94
C PHE A 47 14.32 4.41 13.29
N GLU A 48 15.15 4.83 12.35
CA GLU A 48 16.59 5.04 12.57
C GLU A 48 16.86 6.11 13.62
N GLU A 49 16.10 7.22 13.60
CA GLU A 49 16.26 8.29 14.60
C GLU A 49 15.82 7.82 15.98
N GLU A 50 14.74 7.05 16.10
CA GLU A 50 14.31 6.46 17.37
C GLU A 50 15.34 5.49 17.98
N LEU A 51 16.08 4.75 17.15
CA LEU A 51 17.12 3.82 17.61
C LEU A 51 18.34 4.54 18.21
N ARG A 52 18.60 5.80 17.84
CA ARG A 52 19.70 6.61 18.37
C ARG A 52 19.42 7.17 19.77
N GLY A 53 18.16 7.16 20.21
CA GLY A 53 17.75 7.69 21.51
C GLY A 53 18.00 6.71 22.67
N GLU A 54 18.57 7.20 23.77
CA GLU A 54 18.86 6.41 24.99
C GLU A 54 17.57 5.92 25.71
N GLU A 55 16.46 6.67 25.62
CA GLU A 55 15.15 6.32 26.20
C GLU A 55 14.07 6.06 25.14
N ARG A 56 14.11 4.85 24.56
CA ARG A 56 13.34 4.41 23.38
C ARG A 56 11.84 4.79 23.35
N ALA A 57 11.14 4.74 24.49
CA ALA A 57 9.68 4.93 24.52
C ALA A 57 9.23 6.41 24.60
N GLN A 58 9.92 7.23 25.41
CA GLN A 58 9.60 8.65 25.54
C GLN A 58 10.21 9.46 24.39
N TYR A 59 11.40 9.07 23.94
CA TYR A 59 12.10 9.73 22.84
C TYR A 59 11.31 9.64 21.52
N GLY A 60 10.81 8.46 21.14
CA GLY A 60 10.03 8.31 19.91
C GLY A 60 8.73 9.12 19.88
N LYS A 61 8.04 9.26 21.02
CA LYS A 61 6.84 10.11 21.12
C LYS A 61 7.19 11.59 20.88
N HIS A 62 8.28 12.07 21.46
CA HIS A 62 8.73 13.46 21.29
C HIS A 62 9.21 13.74 19.85
N VAL A 63 9.95 12.82 19.24
CA VAL A 63 10.38 12.91 17.84
C VAL A 63 9.19 13.06 16.90
N LEU A 64 8.19 12.19 17.02
CA LEU A 64 6.99 12.26 16.18
C LEU A 64 6.18 13.55 16.38
N GLN A 65 6.10 14.07 17.62
CA GLN A 65 5.41 15.33 17.90
C GLN A 65 6.13 16.53 17.27
N SER A 66 7.45 16.62 17.47
CA SER A 66 8.27 17.70 16.89
C SER A 66 8.25 17.65 15.35
N LEU A 67 8.40 16.44 14.79
CA LEU A 67 8.39 16.23 13.35
C LEU A 67 7.04 16.58 12.73
N SER A 68 5.94 16.23 13.39
CA SER A 68 4.59 16.60 12.94
C SER A 68 4.42 18.11 12.85
N ALA A 69 4.83 18.85 13.89
CA ALA A 69 4.72 20.31 13.89
C ALA A 69 5.50 20.94 12.72
N LYS A 70 6.78 20.56 12.54
CA LYS A 70 7.65 21.09 11.48
C LYS A 70 7.18 20.73 10.07
N LEU A 71 6.75 19.49 9.86
CA LEU A 71 6.27 19.05 8.55
C LEU A 71 4.91 19.66 8.20
N THR A 72 4.01 19.80 9.18
CA THR A 72 2.74 20.49 8.97
C THR A 72 2.93 21.98 8.69
N GLU A 73 3.89 22.64 9.36
CA GLU A 73 4.25 24.03 9.08
C GLU A 73 4.80 24.21 7.65
N ARG A 74 5.69 23.31 7.20
CA ARG A 74 6.35 23.39 5.89
C ARG A 74 5.48 22.95 4.73
N PHE A 75 4.71 21.86 4.89
CA PHE A 75 4.04 21.15 3.81
C PHE A 75 2.51 21.03 3.99
N GLY A 76 1.96 21.49 5.12
CA GLY A 76 0.52 21.54 5.36
C GLY A 76 -0.11 20.20 5.78
N ILE A 77 -1.33 19.97 5.29
CA ILE A 77 -2.18 18.83 5.68
C ILE A 77 -1.52 17.51 5.24
N GLY A 78 -1.63 16.49 6.09
CA GLY A 78 -1.09 15.15 5.81
C GLY A 78 0.10 14.76 6.69
N TRP A 79 0.62 15.66 7.52
CA TRP A 79 1.78 15.39 8.38
C TRP A 79 1.47 15.38 9.87
N SER A 80 0.23 15.01 10.22
CA SER A 80 -0.18 14.88 11.62
C SER A 80 0.60 13.77 12.33
N TYR A 81 0.72 13.88 13.65
CA TYR A 81 1.32 12.85 14.50
C TYR A 81 0.76 11.44 14.20
N SER A 82 -0.56 11.34 14.03
CA SER A 82 -1.23 10.08 13.70
C SER A 82 -0.83 9.53 12.33
N ASN A 83 -0.56 10.39 11.34
CA ASN A 83 -0.10 9.93 10.03
C ASN A 83 1.37 9.48 10.09
N LEU A 84 2.24 10.22 10.80
CA LEU A 84 3.62 9.80 11.01
C LEU A 84 3.72 8.47 11.77
N ARG A 85 2.83 8.25 12.75
CA ARG A 85 2.71 6.95 13.43
C ARG A 85 2.32 5.82 12.48
N GLN A 86 1.38 6.06 11.56
CA GLN A 86 1.01 5.08 10.53
C GLN A 86 2.16 4.82 9.55
N ILE A 87 2.89 5.87 9.15
CA ILE A 87 4.07 5.77 8.29
C ILE A 87 5.17 4.93 8.94
N ARG A 88 5.45 5.18 10.23
CA ARG A 88 6.38 4.37 11.02
C ARG A 88 5.93 2.90 11.12
N GLN A 89 4.65 2.67 11.40
CA GLN A 89 4.09 1.32 11.45
C GLN A 89 4.20 0.62 10.09
N PHE A 90 3.99 1.36 9.00
CA PHE A 90 4.12 0.85 7.64
C PHE A 90 5.53 0.36 7.35
N TYR A 91 6.55 1.16 7.69
CA TYR A 91 7.93 0.72 7.58
C TYR A 91 8.14 -0.57 8.36
N LEU A 92 7.80 -0.62 9.66
CA LEU A 92 7.98 -1.82 10.49
C LEU A 92 7.26 -3.06 9.94
N ALA A 93 6.09 -2.89 9.34
CA ALA A 93 5.28 -3.97 8.81
C ALA A 93 5.81 -4.54 7.48
N TYR A 94 6.55 -3.75 6.71
CA TYR A 94 7.03 -4.08 5.36
C TYR A 94 8.56 -4.07 5.23
N SER A 95 9.27 -3.75 6.28
CA SER A 95 10.72 -3.88 6.39
C SER A 95 11.06 -5.32 6.76
N ASN A 96 11.93 -5.97 6.00
CA ASN A 96 12.51 -7.28 6.34
C ASN A 96 13.54 -7.13 7.48
N LEU A 97 13.11 -6.60 8.63
CA LEU A 97 13.97 -6.42 9.79
C LEU A 97 14.14 -7.75 10.53
N THR A 98 15.39 -8.12 10.80
CA THR A 98 15.72 -9.17 11.77
C THR A 98 15.47 -8.68 13.20
N ALA A 99 15.41 -9.59 14.18
CA ALA A 99 15.24 -9.27 15.61
C ALA A 99 16.28 -8.26 16.15
N THR A 100 17.40 -8.09 15.44
CA THR A 100 18.51 -7.17 15.72
C THR A 100 18.38 -5.79 15.06
N GLY A 101 17.32 -5.53 14.29
CA GLY A 101 17.11 -4.27 13.58
C GLY A 101 17.95 -4.12 12.30
N CYS A 102 18.70 -5.15 11.90
CA CYS A 102 19.41 -5.18 10.63
C CYS A 102 18.45 -5.61 9.51
N GLN A 103 18.45 -4.86 8.40
CA GLN A 103 17.77 -5.25 7.16
C GLN A 103 18.44 -6.50 6.58
N ILE A 104 17.65 -7.51 6.20
CA ILE A 104 18.14 -8.60 5.36
C ILE A 104 18.45 -8.00 3.98
N GLU A 105 19.68 -8.19 3.51
CA GLU A 105 20.32 -7.54 2.34
C GLU A 105 19.39 -7.26 1.13
N ASP A 106 19.53 -6.06 0.56
CA ASP A 106 19.17 -5.62 -0.81
C ASP A 106 17.78 -5.94 -1.37
N SER A 107 16.77 -6.13 -0.53
CA SER A 107 15.38 -6.31 -0.98
C SER A 107 14.53 -5.09 -0.64
N THR A 108 14.61 -4.03 -1.47
CA THR A 108 13.61 -2.96 -1.46
C THR A 108 12.24 -3.59 -1.68
N PRO A 109 11.27 -3.42 -0.77
CA PRO A 109 9.94 -4.00 -0.96
C PRO A 109 9.31 -3.44 -2.24
N ASN A 110 8.77 -4.34 -3.07
CA ASN A 110 8.11 -3.96 -4.31
C ASN A 110 6.65 -3.59 -4.01
N PHE A 111 6.36 -2.29 -3.97
CA PHE A 111 5.00 -1.80 -3.77
C PHE A 111 4.24 -1.74 -5.09
N SER A 112 3.01 -2.23 -5.10
CA SER A 112 2.11 -2.22 -6.27
C SER A 112 0.80 -1.47 -6.02
N LEU A 113 0.48 -1.14 -4.76
CA LEU A 113 -0.80 -0.56 -4.35
C LEU A 113 -0.66 0.89 -3.87
N SER A 114 -1.78 1.62 -3.78
CA SER A 114 -1.79 2.97 -3.20
C SER A 114 -1.69 2.96 -1.68
N TRP A 115 -1.27 4.07 -1.08
CA TRP A 115 -1.18 4.23 0.39
C TRP A 115 -2.46 3.79 1.12
N SER A 116 -3.61 4.11 0.53
CA SER A 116 -4.90 3.80 1.15
C SER A 116 -5.21 2.29 1.24
N HIS A 117 -4.62 1.48 0.37
CA HIS A 117 -4.67 0.01 0.45
C HIS A 117 -3.77 -0.48 1.58
N TYR A 118 -2.53 0.02 1.64
CA TYR A 118 -1.58 -0.35 2.69
C TYR A 118 -2.09 0.00 4.10
N LEU A 119 -2.82 1.11 4.26
CA LEU A 119 -3.49 1.43 5.52
C LEU A 119 -4.52 0.37 5.97
N LEU A 120 -5.19 -0.30 5.02
CA LEU A 120 -6.10 -1.41 5.33
C LEU A 120 -5.33 -2.70 5.60
N LEU A 121 -4.34 -3.01 4.76
CA LEU A 121 -3.51 -4.22 4.88
C LEU A 121 -2.74 -4.27 6.20
N MET A 122 -2.27 -3.13 6.70
CA MET A 122 -1.60 -3.03 8.01
C MET A 122 -2.49 -3.45 9.20
N ARG A 123 -3.82 -3.47 9.03
CA ARG A 123 -4.76 -3.93 10.06
C ARG A 123 -4.99 -5.43 10.02
N VAL A 124 -4.45 -6.12 9.02
CA VAL A 124 -4.48 -7.58 8.92
C VAL A 124 -3.28 -8.11 9.68
N ASP A 125 -3.52 -8.75 10.83
CA ASP A 125 -2.45 -9.23 11.72
C ASP A 125 -1.70 -10.43 11.12
N ASN A 126 -2.43 -11.33 10.45
CA ASN A 126 -1.86 -12.50 9.81
C ASN A 126 -1.07 -12.09 8.54
N LEU A 127 0.24 -12.38 8.53
CA LEU A 127 1.13 -12.05 7.42
C LEU A 127 0.73 -12.74 6.11
N ASP A 128 0.33 -14.01 6.16
CA ASP A 128 -0.06 -14.78 4.98
C ASP A 128 -1.38 -14.24 4.40
N ALA A 129 -2.34 -13.90 5.26
CA ALA A 129 -3.57 -13.24 4.85
C ALA A 129 -3.28 -11.87 4.21
N ARG A 130 -2.39 -11.08 4.80
CA ARG A 130 -2.00 -9.78 4.26
C ARG A 130 -1.39 -9.91 2.86
N ARG A 131 -0.47 -10.86 2.66
CA ARG A 131 0.15 -11.15 1.36
C ARG A 131 -0.88 -11.62 0.34
N PHE A 132 -1.76 -12.53 0.72
CA PHE A 132 -2.88 -12.97 -0.13
C PHE A 132 -3.71 -11.77 -0.62
N TYR A 133 -4.14 -10.90 0.29
CA TYR A 133 -4.94 -9.73 -0.07
C TYR A 133 -4.17 -8.72 -0.95
N GLU A 134 -2.86 -8.58 -0.77
CA GLU A 134 -2.02 -7.72 -1.61
C GLU A 134 -1.91 -8.25 -3.05
N ILE A 135 -1.72 -9.55 -3.20
CA ILE A 135 -1.66 -10.22 -4.50
C ILE A 135 -3.02 -10.11 -5.21
N GLU A 136 -4.11 -10.48 -4.53
CA GLU A 136 -5.47 -10.38 -5.06
C GLU A 136 -5.83 -8.95 -5.49
N CYS A 137 -5.48 -7.96 -4.67
CA CYS A 137 -5.68 -6.56 -5.01
C CYS A 137 -4.99 -6.17 -6.31
N THR A 138 -3.77 -6.66 -6.51
CA THR A 138 -2.96 -6.37 -7.70
C THR A 138 -3.51 -7.10 -8.93
N GLN A 139 -3.85 -8.37 -8.81
CA GLN A 139 -4.36 -9.19 -9.92
C GLN A 139 -5.74 -8.74 -10.38
N GLN A 140 -6.64 -8.50 -9.43
CA GLN A 140 -8.05 -8.19 -9.70
C GLN A 140 -8.33 -6.68 -9.72
N GLN A 141 -7.30 -5.85 -9.58
CA GLN A 141 -7.40 -4.38 -9.57
C GLN A 141 -8.46 -3.88 -8.59
N TRP A 142 -8.52 -4.48 -7.39
CA TRP A 142 -9.51 -4.10 -6.39
C TRP A 142 -9.29 -2.67 -5.93
N SER A 143 -10.36 -1.88 -5.99
CA SER A 143 -10.43 -0.61 -5.29
C SER A 143 -10.34 -0.82 -3.77
N LYS A 144 -9.98 0.25 -3.05
CA LYS A 144 -9.96 0.28 -1.58
C LYS A 144 -11.26 -0.27 -0.96
N ARG A 145 -12.41 0.02 -1.58
CA ARG A 145 -13.73 -0.46 -1.11
C ARG A 145 -13.88 -1.96 -1.29
N GLN A 146 -13.44 -2.50 -2.43
CA GLN A 146 -13.44 -3.95 -2.68
C GLN A 146 -12.49 -4.65 -1.70
N LEU A 147 -11.27 -4.17 -1.53
CA LEU A 147 -10.33 -4.72 -0.54
C LEU A 147 -10.97 -4.75 0.86
N SER A 148 -11.52 -3.63 1.32
CA SER A 148 -12.17 -3.57 2.63
C SER A 148 -13.32 -4.57 2.77
N ARG A 149 -14.10 -4.78 1.71
CA ARG A 149 -15.19 -5.77 1.70
C ARG A 149 -14.64 -7.20 1.75
N GLN A 150 -13.57 -7.49 1.02
CA GLN A 150 -12.98 -8.85 0.98
C GLN A 150 -12.32 -9.22 2.31
N ILE A 151 -11.60 -8.28 2.93
CA ILE A 151 -11.09 -8.40 4.30
C ILE A 151 -12.25 -8.61 5.28
N GLY A 152 -13.29 -7.77 5.22
CA GLY A 152 -14.46 -7.89 6.11
C GLY A 152 -15.26 -9.17 5.91
N SER A 153 -15.13 -9.83 4.77
CA SER A 153 -15.76 -11.12 4.50
C SER A 153 -14.89 -12.32 4.87
N SER A 154 -13.67 -12.10 5.37
CA SER A 154 -12.71 -13.17 5.71
C SER A 154 -12.48 -14.16 4.57
N LEU A 155 -12.33 -13.62 3.34
CA LEU A 155 -12.10 -14.43 2.15
C LEU A 155 -10.92 -15.39 2.31
N TYR A 156 -9.80 -14.90 2.86
CA TYR A 156 -8.61 -15.72 3.06
C TYR A 156 -8.91 -16.91 3.98
N GLU A 157 -9.54 -16.67 5.14
CA GLU A 157 -9.83 -17.70 6.12
C GLU A 157 -10.77 -18.76 5.56
N ARG A 158 -11.78 -18.36 4.77
CA ARG A 158 -12.68 -19.31 4.11
C ARG A 158 -11.95 -20.23 3.13
N LEU A 159 -11.01 -19.69 2.36
CA LEU A 159 -10.22 -20.47 1.40
C LEU A 159 -9.17 -21.32 2.12
N ALA A 160 -8.63 -20.84 3.23
CA ALA A 160 -7.67 -21.57 4.04
C ALA A 160 -8.31 -22.78 4.73
N LEU A 161 -9.56 -22.65 5.20
CA LEU A 161 -10.31 -23.75 5.82
C LEU A 161 -10.70 -24.87 4.84
N SER A 162 -10.77 -24.58 3.54
CA SER A 162 -11.15 -25.57 2.52
C SER A 162 -9.95 -26.27 1.87
N ARG A 163 -8.71 -25.90 2.23
CA ARG A 163 -7.47 -26.41 1.61
C ARG A 163 -6.52 -27.02 2.64
N ASP A 164 -5.56 -27.79 2.15
CA ASP A 164 -4.44 -28.30 2.93
C ASP A 164 -3.34 -27.23 3.12
N LYS A 165 -2.35 -27.52 3.98
CA LYS A 165 -1.27 -26.58 4.32
C LYS A 165 -0.53 -26.06 3.09
N GLU A 166 -0.26 -26.92 2.10
CA GLU A 166 0.40 -26.52 0.85
C GLU A 166 -0.49 -25.62 -0.03
N GLY A 167 -1.79 -25.89 -0.08
CA GLY A 167 -2.77 -25.05 -0.75
C GLY A 167 -2.89 -23.66 -0.12
N VAL A 168 -2.82 -23.56 1.21
CA VAL A 168 -2.83 -22.26 1.92
C VAL A 168 -1.56 -21.47 1.64
N MET A 169 -0.39 -22.11 1.67
CA MET A 169 0.88 -21.45 1.35
C MET A 169 0.92 -20.93 -0.10
N ARG A 170 0.37 -21.69 -1.05
CA ARG A 170 0.23 -21.24 -2.45
C ARG A 170 -0.68 -20.03 -2.57
N LEU A 171 -1.85 -20.03 -1.91
CA LEU A 171 -2.74 -18.85 -1.91
C LEU A 171 -2.01 -17.59 -1.41
N ALA A 172 -1.21 -17.71 -0.34
CA ALA A 172 -0.47 -16.59 0.21
C ALA A 172 0.66 -16.07 -0.70
N GLN A 173 1.15 -16.87 -1.65
CA GLN A 173 2.24 -16.52 -2.56
C GLN A 173 1.75 -16.12 -3.96
N GLU A 174 0.67 -16.72 -4.44
CA GLU A 174 0.23 -16.62 -5.84
C GLU A 174 -1.19 -16.04 -5.99
N GLY A 175 -1.99 -15.98 -4.92
CA GLY A 175 -3.41 -15.62 -4.99
C GLY A 175 -4.33 -16.78 -5.42
N GLN A 176 -5.59 -16.47 -5.63
CA GLN A 176 -6.64 -17.36 -6.12
C GLN A 176 -6.82 -17.13 -7.63
N SER A 177 -6.05 -17.85 -8.45
CA SER A 177 -6.29 -17.95 -9.90
C SER A 177 -7.52 -18.80 -10.23
#